data_AF-A0A8J2NRT1-F1
#
_entry.id   AF-A0A8J2NRT1-F1
#
_cell.length_a   1.000
_cell.length_b   1.000
_cell.length_c   1.000
_cell.angle_alpha   90.00
_cell.angle_beta   90.00
_cell.angle_gamma   90.00
#
_symmetry.space_group_name_H-M   'P 1'
#
loop_
_entity.id
_entity.type
_entity.pdbx_description
1 polymer ?
#
loop_
_entity_poly.entity_id
_entity_poly.type
_entity_poly.pdbx_seq_one_letter_code
_entity_poly.pdbx_strand_id
1 'polypeptide(L)' 'MVHYLQWVRSNEFQEYDYGLLGNVQRYGTAQPPKYNLGVNQVSTFAMYSLNDWLIQPEDAQRTIKELGNVTSMQVDLEQF' A
#
# COMPACT_ATOMS: atom_id res chain seq x y z
N MET A 1 -13.11 1.58 -7.59
CA MET A 1 -13.11 2.87 -6.86
C MET A 1 -13.39 2.71 -5.37
N VAL A 2 -14.45 2.02 -4.95
CA VAL A 2 -14.80 1.88 -3.52
C VAL A 2 -13.67 1.30 -2.66
N HIS A 3 -12.92 0.32 -3.19
CA HIS A 3 -11.81 -0.28 -2.44
C HIS A 3 -10.67 0.70 -2.12
N TYR A 4 -10.33 1.58 -3.07
CA TYR A 4 -9.32 2.60 -2.86
C TYR A 4 -9.72 3.56 -1.72
N LEU A 5 -11.00 3.95 -1.66
CA LEU A 5 -11.52 4.76 -0.55
C LEU A 5 -11.47 4.03 0.79
N GLN A 6 -11.58 2.69 0.80
CA GLN A 6 -11.40 1.91 2.03
C GLN A 6 -9.96 2.00 2.53
N TRP A 7 -8.96 1.91 1.65
CA TRP A 7 -7.56 2.12 2.03
C TRP A 7 -7.30 3.54 2.54
N VAL A 8 -7.83 4.55 1.87
CA VAL A 8 -7.71 5.95 2.34
C VAL A 8 -8.32 6.11 3.73
N ARG A 9 -9.45 5.45 4.01
CA ARG A 9 -10.14 5.52 5.31
C ARG A 9 -9.46 4.69 6.40
N SER A 10 -8.99 3.49 6.09
CA SER A 10 -8.38 2.58 7.07
C SER A 10 -6.91 2.91 7.33
N ASN A 11 -6.24 3.52 6.35
CA ASN A 11 -4.79 3.68 6.30
C ASN A 11 -4.01 2.34 6.35
N GLU A 12 -4.64 1.28 5.83
CA GLU A 12 -4.13 -0.10 5.87
C GLU A 12 -4.16 -0.73 4.49
N PHE A 13 -3.05 -1.35 4.08
CA PHE A 13 -3.00 -2.15 2.86
C PHE A 13 -3.55 -3.55 3.13
N GLN A 14 -4.84 -3.73 2.85
CA GLN A 14 -5.62 -4.90 3.21
C GLN A 14 -6.59 -5.31 2.10
N GLU A 15 -7.16 -6.50 2.23
CA GLU A 15 -8.21 -6.97 1.32
C GLU A 15 -9.49 -6.10 1.38
N TYR A 16 -10.40 -6.32 0.44
CA TYR A 16 -11.66 -5.57 0.35
C TYR A 16 -12.52 -5.76 1.60
N ASP A 17 -12.99 -4.66 2.18
CA ASP A 17 -13.91 -4.70 3.31
C ASP A 17 -15.36 -4.85 2.80
N TYR A 18 -15.95 -6.04 2.98
CA TYR A 18 -17.35 -6.33 2.63
C TYR A 18 -18.33 -5.99 3.77
N GLY A 19 -17.86 -5.34 4.83
CA GLY A 19 -18.59 -5.16 6.09
C GLY A 19 -18.60 -6.44 6.93
N LEU A 20 -19.05 -6.33 8.18
CA LEU A 20 -18.93 -7.38 9.20
C LEU A 20 -19.35 -8.79 8.71
N LEU A 21 -20.57 -8.93 8.20
CA LEU A 21 -21.09 -10.23 7.76
C LEU A 21 -20.39 -10.74 6.50
N GLY A 22 -20.09 -9.84 5.56
CA GLY A 22 -19.38 -10.19 4.32
C GLY A 22 -17.95 -10.64 4.59
N ASN A 23 -17.25 -9.98 5.51
CA ASN A 23 -15.90 -10.34 5.92
C ASN A 23 -15.89 -11.68 6.64
N VAL A 24 -16.82 -11.94 7.57
CA VAL A 24 -16.89 -13.26 8.23
C VAL A 24 -17.17 -14.36 7.21
N GLN A 25 -18.08 -14.13 6.26
CA GLN A 25 -18.39 -15.11 5.21
C GLN A 25 -17.19 -15.40 4.30
N ARG A 26 -16.37 -14.38 3.99
CA ARG A 26 -15.29 -14.49 3.00
C ARG A 26 -13.93 -14.82 3.60
N TYR A 27 -13.64 -14.29 4.78
CA TYR A 27 -12.35 -14.33 5.45
C TYR A 27 -12.38 -15.11 6.77
N GLY A 28 -13.56 -15.41 7.30
CA GLY A 28 -13.70 -16.02 8.63
C GLY A 28 -13.50 -15.02 9.78
N THR A 29 -13.20 -13.75 9.49
CA THR A 29 -12.92 -12.70 10.46
C THR A 29 -13.80 -11.48 10.22
N ALA A 30 -14.08 -10.71 11.28
CA ALA A 30 -14.87 -9.48 11.18
C ALA A 30 -14.16 -8.38 10.37
N GLN A 31 -12.83 -8.39 10.37
CA GLN A 31 -11.98 -7.45 9.65
C GLN A 31 -11.32 -8.13 8.46
N PRO A 32 -11.10 -7.40 7.35
CA PRO A 32 -10.34 -7.94 6.22
C PRO A 32 -8.88 -8.18 6.62
N PRO A 33 -8.24 -9.24 6.10
CA PRO A 33 -6.83 -9.51 6.36
C PRO A 33 -5.92 -8.46 5.71
N LYS A 34 -4.83 -8.12 6.40
CA LYS A 34 -3.77 -7.24 5.86
C LYS A 34 -2.84 -8.02 4.95
N TYR A 35 -2.35 -7.37 3.90
CA TYR A 35 -1.30 -7.95 3.08
C TYR A 35 0.05 -7.84 3.79
N ASN A 36 0.77 -8.95 3.89
CA ASN A 36 2.12 -8.95 4.46
C ASN A 36 3.13 -8.58 3.37
N LEU A 37 3.55 -7.32 3.31
CA LEU A 37 4.56 -6.87 2.34
C LEU A 37 5.96 -7.39 2.65
N GLY A 38 6.24 -7.73 3.92
CA GLY A 38 7.55 -8.16 4.38
C GLY A 38 7.97 -9.56 3.90
N VAL A 39 7.08 -10.33 3.26
CA VAL A 39 7.44 -11.62 2.64
C VAL A 39 8.00 -11.47 1.23
N ASN A 40 8.17 -10.24 0.74
CA ASN A 40 8.73 -10.00 -0.59
C ASN A 40 10.17 -10.51 -0.71
N GLN A 41 10.37 -11.47 -1.61
CA GLN A 41 11.69 -12.03 -1.95
C GLN A 41 12.27 -11.42 -3.23
N VAL A 42 11.46 -10.67 -3.99
CA VAL A 42 11.85 -10.14 -5.29
C VAL A 42 12.59 -8.83 -5.13
N SER A 43 13.80 -8.76 -5.70
CA SER A 43 14.56 -7.51 -5.77
C SER A 43 13.78 -6.50 -6.60
N THR A 44 13.41 -5.40 -5.96
CA THR A 44 12.54 -4.38 -6.55
C THR A 44 13.27 -3.03 -6.57
N PHE A 45 13.12 -2.30 -7.67
CA PHE A 45 13.56 -0.90 -7.75
C PHE A 45 12.35 0.02 -7.73
N ALA A 46 12.26 0.90 -6.74
CA ALA A 46 11.16 1.84 -6.56
C ALA A 46 11.59 3.26 -6.91
N MET A 47 10.80 3.96 -7.72
CA MET A 47 10.98 5.37 -8.02
C MET A 47 9.76 6.15 -7.55
N TYR A 48 9.97 7.26 -6.86
CA TYR A 48 8.89 8.16 -6.43
C TYR A 48 9.34 9.62 -6.53
N SER A 49 8.40 10.55 -6.66
CA SER A 49 8.69 11.99 -6.75
C SER A 49 7.92 12.77 -5.69
N LEU A 50 8.47 13.93 -5.30
CA LEU A 50 7.82 14.83 -4.34
C LEU A 50 6.62 15.56 -4.94
N ASN A 51 6.51 15.62 -6.27
CA ASN A 51 5.41 16.28 -6.97
C ASN A 51 4.31 15.30 -7.42
N ASP A 52 4.32 14.06 -6.91
CA ASP A 52 3.25 13.11 -7.17
C ASP A 52 1.97 13.54 -6.44
N TRP A 53 0.92 13.87 -7.20
CA TRP A 53 -0.35 14.32 -6.63
C TRP A 53 -1.18 13.20 -6.00
N LEU A 54 -0.86 11.94 -6.32
CA LEU A 54 -1.59 10.78 -5.86
C LEU A 54 -0.91 10.10 -4.68
N ILE A 55 0.42 10.07 -4.68
CA ILE A 55 1.22 9.38 -3.67
C ILE A 55 1.98 10.40 -2.85
N GLN A 56 1.64 10.49 -1.56
CA GLN A 56 2.46 11.28 -0.64
C GLN A 56 3.83 10.62 -0.44
N PRO A 57 4.93 11.39 -0.37
CA PRO A 57 6.27 10.84 -0.15
C PRO A 57 6.36 9.91 1.07
N GLU A 58 5.62 10.20 2.13
CA GLU A 58 5.57 9.43 3.36
C GLU A 58 4.99 8.02 3.13
N ASP A 59 3.95 7.91 2.29
CA ASP A 59 3.33 6.64 1.94
C ASP A 59 4.26 5.79 1.06
N ALA A 60 4.97 6.42 0.13
CA ALA A 60 5.99 5.75 -0.68
C ALA A 60 7.11 5.19 0.21
N GLN A 61 7.64 6.00 1.12
CA GLN A 61 8.70 5.59 2.06
C GLN A 61 8.25 4.48 3.00
N ARG A 62 7.02 4.56 3.53
CA ARG A 62 6.43 3.49 4.34
C ARG A 62 6.35 2.18 3.56
N THR A 63 5.85 2.24 2.33
CA THR A 63 5.71 1.07 1.45
C THR A 63 7.06 0.43 1.13
N ILE A 64 8.06 1.25 0.77
CA ILE A 64 9.44 0.78 0.51
C ILE A 64 10.02 0.05 1.73
N LYS A 65 9.81 0.60 2.92
CA LYS A 65 10.27 -0.01 4.18
C LYS A 65 9.58 -1.34 4.46
N GLU A 66 8.27 -1.42 4.28
CA GLU A 66 7.49 -2.64 4.54
C GLU A 66 7.78 -3.76 3.54
N LEU A 67 8.10 -3.41 2.28
CA LEU A 67 8.51 -4.37 1.24
C LEU A 67 9.91 -4.96 1.47
N GLY A 68 10.79 -4.27 2.21
CA GLY A 68 12.12 -4.77 2.58
C GLY A 68 13.12 -4.83 1.43
N ASN A 69 13.00 -5.81 0.53
CA ASN A 69 13.94 -6.08 -0.58
C ASN A 69 13.83 -5.07 -1.73
N VAL A 70 13.96 -3.79 -1.40
CA VAL A 70 13.74 -2.66 -2.30
C VAL A 70 14.94 -1.73 -2.29
N THR A 71 15.45 -1.41 -3.47
CA THR A 71 16.31 -0.23 -3.69
C THR A 71 15.42 0.90 -4.19
N SER A 72 15.56 2.11 -3.66
CA SER A 72 14.69 3.23 -4.03
C SER A 72 15.44 4.48 -4.48
N MET A 73 14.84 5.25 -5.39
CA MET A 73 15.31 6.56 -5.84
C MET A 73 14.16 7.57 -5.75
N GLN A 74 14.41 8.70 -5.10
CA GLN A 74 13.56 9.88 -5.22
C GLN A 74 13.96 10.65 -6.49
N VAL A 75 13.00 10.99 -7.33
CA VAL A 75 13.23 11.71 -8.59
C VAL A 75 12.87 13.19 -8.40
N ASP A 76 13.86 14.04 -8.62
CA ASP A 76 13.71 15.50 -8.52
C ASP A 76 13.03 16.10 -9.76
N LEU A 77 12.37 17.23 -9.54
CA LEU A 77 11.52 17.93 -10.50
C LEU A 77 12.24 18.38 -11.77
N GLU A 78 13.54 18.63 -11.74
CA GLU A 78 14.30 19.11 -12.91
C GLU A 78 14.38 18.07 -14.06
N GLN A 79 13.91 16.85 -13.84
CA GLN A 79 13.91 15.77 -14.84
C GLN A 79 12.59 15.66 -15.65
N PHE A 80 11.62 16.57 -15.47
CA PHE A 80 10.38 16.63 -16.26
C PHE A 80 9.92 18.06 -16.61
#